data_AF-A0AAN8N590-F1
#
_entry.id   AF-A0AAN8N590-F1
#
_cell.length_a   1.000
_cell.length_b   1.000
_cell.length_c   1.000
_cell.angle_alpha   90.00
_cell.angle_beta   90.00
_cell.angle_gamma   90.00
#
_symmetry.space_group_name_H-M   'P 1'
#
loop_
_entity.id
_entity.type
_entity.pdbx_description
1 polymer ?
#
loop_
_entity_poly.entity_id
_entity_poly.type
_entity_poly.pdbx_seq_one_letter_code
_entity_poly.pdbx_strand_id
1 'polypeptide(L)'
;MGLTLRSVLTALISLVSLSQGISLTGPRTLLVLEDDVKAQFQTLISDLEARGFTTTTHTPKSTTLTLFQHEERVYDNIIIFPTKLKGLGPNLPSSSFLKHATAGGNILILLPSSQDDNVPTAIAELATQVDIFLPPKGFAVVNHFDLADQIEPDHNTLLVDLPSFPSDTKNYFNTGEDKAAKLLYRGAGLALGSSPLVQPILKAPRFAYSYDTKEASSFADDENVFSAGKQLALVASVQTRNNARITFVGGADLLADQSFTKVAKTNQMSGNRAFAKDVTAWTFKETGVLRVDGIEHWGEEFGKGVVNGDVYRIKHDVTFSIALSEYSYDHFEPFVAPADDAVQLEFTMLDPYYRIPLSASSSPLTQHKNSTTYSTTFKTPDQHGVFTFAVNYKRPFLSNVHEKRAVTVRHFAHNEWTRSWGISGSWPWIAGIWVVVVGWIGFVGLWLWSKPIVAEGKAKKKQ
;
A
#
# COMPACT_ATOMS: atom_id res chain seq x y z
N MET A 1 0.44 -55.71 1.12
CA MET A 1 -0.50 -54.57 1.25
C MET A 1 0.35 -53.31 1.44
N GLY A 2 0.93 -52.79 0.36
CA GLY A 2 1.91 -51.71 0.42
C GLY A 2 1.26 -50.40 -0.01
N LEU A 3 0.99 -49.50 0.94
CA LEU A 3 0.73 -48.10 0.61
C LEU A 3 2.00 -47.53 -0.01
N THR A 4 1.97 -47.25 -1.30
CA THR A 4 3.10 -46.63 -2.00
C THR A 4 3.36 -45.23 -1.42
N LEU A 5 4.62 -44.90 -1.18
CA LEU A 5 5.08 -43.61 -0.63
C LEU A 5 4.45 -42.38 -1.35
N ARG A 6 4.14 -42.53 -2.64
CA ARG A 6 3.42 -41.52 -3.44
C ARG A 6 2.02 -41.21 -2.93
N SER A 7 1.28 -42.23 -2.46
CA SER A 7 -0.08 -42.09 -1.92
C SER A 7 -0.09 -41.30 -0.61
N VAL A 8 0.91 -41.53 0.24
CA VAL A 8 1.11 -40.78 1.49
C VAL A 8 1.53 -39.33 1.19
N LEU A 9 2.40 -39.13 0.19
CA LEU A 9 2.84 -37.79 -0.22
C LEU A 9 1.69 -36.97 -0.83
N THR A 10 0.84 -37.58 -1.68
CA THR A 10 -0.36 -36.92 -2.22
C THR A 10 -1.39 -36.62 -1.13
N ALA A 11 -1.55 -37.51 -0.14
CA ALA A 11 -2.42 -37.27 1.01
C ALA A 11 -1.91 -36.11 1.88
N LEU A 12 -0.58 -36.03 2.11
CA LEU A 12 0.03 -34.91 2.82
C LEU A 12 -0.14 -33.59 2.06
N ILE A 13 0.04 -33.57 0.74
CA ILE A 13 -0.14 -32.37 -0.10
C ILE A 13 -1.63 -31.94 -0.14
N SER A 14 -2.57 -32.88 -0.10
CA SER A 14 -4.01 -32.57 0.02
C SER A 14 -4.43 -32.10 1.42
N LEU A 15 -3.69 -32.45 2.47
CA LEU A 15 -3.94 -31.96 3.83
C LEU A 15 -3.35 -30.56 4.07
N VAL A 16 -2.31 -30.17 3.31
CA VAL A 16 -1.74 -28.80 3.36
C VAL A 16 -2.68 -27.76 2.72
N SER A 17 -3.62 -28.17 1.86
CA SER A 17 -4.57 -27.25 1.20
C SER A 17 -5.79 -26.86 2.05
N LEU A 18 -5.84 -27.27 3.33
CA LEU A 18 -6.92 -26.93 4.26
C LEU A 18 -6.52 -25.92 5.36
N SER A 19 -5.29 -25.38 5.35
CA SER A 19 -5.01 -24.19 6.17
C SER A 19 -5.51 -22.94 5.46
N GLN A 20 -6.83 -22.73 5.50
CA GLN A 20 -7.42 -21.43 5.23
C GLN A 20 -7.01 -20.50 6.39
N GLY A 21 -5.81 -19.93 6.31
CA GLY A 21 -5.44 -18.80 7.14
C GLY A 21 -6.26 -17.60 6.69
N ILE A 22 -7.19 -17.15 7.55
CA ILE A 22 -8.03 -15.97 7.30
C ILE A 22 -7.18 -14.69 7.29
N SER A 23 -6.05 -14.67 8.02
CA SER A 23 -5.05 -13.61 7.89
C SER A 23 -3.99 -14.03 6.87
N LEU A 24 -3.67 -13.13 5.93
CA LEU A 24 -2.61 -13.34 4.94
C LEU A 24 -1.22 -13.54 5.56
N THR A 25 -1.04 -13.12 6.82
CA THR A 25 0.22 -13.26 7.58
C THR A 25 0.27 -14.49 8.49
N GLY A 26 -0.83 -15.22 8.62
CA GLY A 26 -0.95 -16.40 9.46
C GLY A 26 -1.80 -16.16 10.73
N PRO A 27 -2.36 -17.24 11.31
CA PRO A 27 -3.35 -17.15 12.39
C PRO A 27 -2.74 -17.09 13.81
N ARG A 28 -1.43 -17.28 13.99
CA ARG A 28 -0.82 -17.40 15.32
C ARG A 28 -0.73 -16.04 15.99
N THR A 29 -1.48 -15.82 17.06
CA THR A 29 -1.58 -14.52 17.73
C THR A 29 -1.14 -14.62 19.19
N LEU A 30 -0.08 -13.90 19.54
CA LEU A 30 0.39 -13.75 20.92
C LEU A 30 -0.42 -12.67 21.63
N LEU A 31 -0.99 -13.02 22.78
CA LEU A 31 -1.64 -12.07 23.67
C LEU A 31 -0.76 -11.85 24.91
N VAL A 32 -0.23 -10.64 25.07
CA VAL A 32 0.57 -10.24 26.23
C VAL A 32 -0.34 -9.51 27.21
N LEU A 33 -0.79 -10.21 28.26
CA LEU A 33 -1.70 -9.68 29.27
C LEU A 33 -1.51 -10.36 30.64
N GLU A 34 -2.00 -9.70 31.67
CA GLU A 34 -2.13 -10.24 33.04
C GLU A 34 -3.52 -10.88 33.21
N ASP A 35 -3.65 -11.90 34.06
CA ASP A 35 -4.88 -12.70 34.17
C ASP A 35 -6.11 -11.87 34.60
N ASP A 36 -5.90 -10.79 35.36
CA ASP A 36 -6.95 -9.85 35.78
C ASP A 36 -7.50 -9.01 34.63
N VAL A 37 -6.66 -8.68 33.64
CA VAL A 37 -7.04 -7.91 32.45
C VAL A 37 -7.80 -8.78 31.44
N LYS A 38 -7.54 -10.10 31.40
CA LYS A 38 -8.17 -11.02 30.44
C LYS A 38 -9.70 -10.94 30.45
N ALA A 39 -10.30 -10.86 31.63
CA ALA A 39 -11.75 -10.82 31.78
C ALA A 39 -12.40 -9.58 31.16
N GLN A 40 -11.66 -8.48 31.00
CA GLN A 40 -12.16 -7.22 30.45
C GLN A 40 -12.23 -7.22 28.91
N PHE A 41 -11.53 -8.15 28.26
CA PHE A 41 -11.38 -8.24 26.80
C PHE A 41 -11.85 -9.60 26.26
N GLN A 42 -12.67 -10.32 27.02
CA GLN A 42 -13.08 -11.67 26.68
C GLN A 42 -13.88 -11.69 25.35
N THR A 43 -14.72 -10.68 25.11
CA THR A 43 -15.48 -10.56 23.86
C THR A 43 -14.54 -10.34 22.67
N LEU A 44 -13.55 -9.43 22.80
CA LEU A 44 -12.55 -9.20 21.75
C LEU A 44 -11.77 -10.47 21.40
N ILE A 45 -11.31 -11.20 22.42
CA ILE A 45 -10.57 -12.46 22.25
C ILE A 45 -11.46 -13.51 21.55
N SER A 46 -12.72 -13.62 21.98
CA SER A 46 -13.68 -14.54 21.35
C SER A 46 -13.97 -14.19 19.89
N ASP A 47 -14.05 -12.89 19.56
CA ASP A 47 -14.25 -12.40 18.19
C ASP A 47 -13.01 -12.65 17.30
N LEU A 48 -11.80 -12.69 17.88
CA LEU A 48 -10.58 -13.10 17.17
C LEU A 48 -10.56 -14.62 16.93
N GLU A 49 -10.88 -15.42 17.94
CA GLU A 49 -10.94 -16.88 17.81
C GLU A 49 -12.02 -17.32 16.82
N ALA A 50 -13.18 -16.67 16.84
CA ALA A 50 -14.26 -16.89 15.87
C ALA A 50 -13.84 -16.59 14.41
N ARG A 51 -12.86 -15.70 14.22
CA ARG A 51 -12.24 -15.41 12.92
C ARG A 51 -11.02 -16.28 12.61
N GLY A 52 -10.82 -17.36 13.37
CA GLY A 52 -9.79 -18.38 13.08
C GLY A 52 -8.38 -18.04 13.56
N PHE A 53 -8.19 -17.02 14.39
CA PHE A 53 -6.91 -16.77 15.04
C PHE A 53 -6.66 -17.78 16.17
N THR A 54 -5.45 -18.31 16.25
CA THR A 54 -4.98 -19.17 17.35
C THR A 54 -4.31 -18.30 18.40
N THR A 55 -5.00 -18.06 19.52
CA THR A 55 -4.55 -17.17 20.58
C THR A 55 -3.69 -17.92 21.61
N THR A 56 -2.55 -17.33 21.98
CA THR A 56 -1.69 -17.84 23.06
C THR A 56 -1.43 -16.74 24.07
N THR A 57 -1.82 -16.95 25.33
CA THR A 57 -1.64 -15.95 26.39
C THR A 57 -0.32 -16.14 27.12
N HIS A 58 0.44 -15.05 27.26
CA HIS A 58 1.62 -14.99 28.12
C HIS A 58 1.60 -13.75 29.00
N THR A 59 2.09 -13.90 30.23
CA THR A 59 2.30 -12.76 31.12
C THR A 59 3.51 -11.92 30.66
N PRO A 60 3.50 -10.59 30.84
CA PRO A 60 4.56 -9.71 30.38
C PRO A 60 5.98 -10.08 30.86
N LYS A 61 6.12 -10.71 32.02
CA LYS A 61 7.40 -11.10 32.65
C LYS A 61 7.74 -12.59 32.51
N SER A 62 7.00 -13.33 31.68
CA SER A 62 7.25 -14.76 31.48
C SER A 62 8.63 -15.01 30.85
N THR A 63 9.45 -15.86 31.48
CA THR A 63 10.78 -16.23 30.98
C THR A 63 10.74 -17.22 29.82
N THR A 64 9.62 -17.92 29.63
CA THR A 64 9.42 -18.90 28.55
C THR A 64 9.02 -18.26 27.23
N LEU A 65 8.63 -16.98 27.24
CA LEU A 65 8.15 -16.29 26.05
C LEU A 65 9.31 -15.93 25.12
N THR A 66 9.30 -16.43 23.89
CA THR A 66 10.25 -16.05 22.83
C THR A 66 9.48 -15.65 21.57
N LEU A 67 9.84 -14.51 20.97
CA LEU A 67 9.22 -14.04 19.72
C LEU A 67 9.85 -14.71 18.49
N PHE A 68 11.11 -15.12 18.60
CA PHE A 68 11.89 -15.74 17.53
C PHE A 68 12.50 -17.04 18.00
N GLN A 69 12.43 -18.06 17.16
CA GLN A 69 13.11 -19.33 17.34
C GLN A 69 13.84 -19.66 16.03
N HIS A 70 15.15 -19.87 16.09
CA HIS A 70 15.98 -20.10 14.89
C HIS A 70 15.79 -19.04 13.79
N GLU A 71 15.71 -17.76 14.19
CA GLU A 71 15.47 -16.60 13.31
C GLU A 71 14.10 -16.53 12.62
N GLU A 72 13.24 -17.52 12.83
CA GLU A 72 11.85 -17.51 12.38
C GLU A 72 10.94 -16.94 13.47
N ARG A 73 9.88 -16.23 13.05
CA ARG A 73 8.87 -15.73 13.99
C ARG A 73 8.00 -16.87 14.48
N VAL A 74 7.87 -16.98 15.80
CA VAL A 74 6.99 -17.95 16.46
C VAL A 74 5.52 -17.55 16.30
N TYR A 75 5.25 -16.25 16.32
CA TYR A 75 3.91 -15.68 16.23
C TYR A 75 3.78 -14.80 14.99
N ASP A 76 2.58 -14.77 14.41
CA ASP A 76 2.28 -13.96 13.23
C ASP A 76 1.86 -12.55 13.64
N ASN A 77 1.03 -12.47 14.68
CA ASN A 77 0.48 -11.23 15.21
C ASN A 77 0.76 -11.14 16.73
N ILE A 78 0.91 -9.92 17.24
CA ILE A 78 1.10 -9.66 18.68
C ILE A 78 0.06 -8.62 19.13
N ILE A 79 -0.61 -8.89 20.24
CA ILE A 79 -1.46 -7.93 20.93
C ILE A 79 -0.88 -7.66 22.31
N ILE A 80 -0.63 -6.39 22.60
CA ILE A 80 -0.13 -5.93 23.89
C ILE A 80 -1.27 -5.21 24.60
N PHE A 81 -1.73 -5.81 25.70
CA PHE A 81 -2.77 -5.23 26.55
C PHE A 81 -2.15 -4.28 27.58
N PRO A 82 -2.95 -3.36 28.17
CA PRO A 82 -2.46 -2.50 29.24
C PRO A 82 -1.98 -3.33 30.44
N THR A 83 -0.94 -2.87 31.11
CA THR A 83 -0.39 -3.50 32.31
C THR A 83 -0.04 -2.42 33.34
N LYS A 84 -0.10 -2.77 34.62
CA LYS A 84 0.33 -1.88 35.72
C LYS A 84 1.85 -1.83 35.86
N LEU A 85 2.57 -2.71 35.17
CA LEU A 85 4.01 -2.85 35.25
C LEU A 85 4.71 -1.70 34.51
N LYS A 86 5.75 -1.12 35.15
CA LYS A 86 6.59 -0.08 34.52
C LYS A 86 7.40 -0.59 33.32
N GLY A 87 7.65 -1.89 33.23
CA GLY A 87 8.46 -2.50 32.19
C GLY A 87 8.01 -3.92 31.88
N LEU A 88 8.17 -4.29 30.61
CA LEU A 88 7.96 -5.65 30.12
C LEU A 88 9.16 -6.54 30.48
N GLY A 89 9.01 -7.86 30.37
CA GLY A 89 10.07 -8.82 30.61
C GLY A 89 11.25 -8.70 29.63
N PRO A 90 12.37 -9.38 29.91
CA PRO A 90 13.61 -9.26 29.13
C PRO A 90 13.47 -9.69 27.66
N ASN A 91 12.45 -10.50 27.34
CA ASN A 91 12.18 -11.00 26.00
C ASN A 91 11.29 -10.07 25.15
N LEU A 92 10.84 -8.94 25.73
CA LEU A 92 9.96 -7.97 25.08
C LEU A 92 10.54 -6.53 25.07
N PRO A 93 11.81 -6.31 24.65
CA PRO A 93 12.33 -4.96 24.44
C PRO A 93 11.75 -4.33 23.16
N SER A 94 11.80 -2.99 23.08
CA SER A 94 11.38 -2.20 21.91
C SER A 94 11.97 -2.72 20.58
N SER A 95 13.26 -3.08 20.60
CA SER A 95 13.98 -3.64 19.46
C SER A 95 13.42 -4.97 18.93
N SER A 96 12.84 -5.81 19.79
CA SER A 96 12.27 -7.09 19.37
C SER A 96 10.95 -6.89 18.63
N PHE A 97 10.15 -5.89 19.01
CA PHE A 97 8.94 -5.51 18.29
C PHE A 97 9.26 -4.94 16.92
N LEU A 98 10.28 -4.08 16.82
CA LEU A 98 10.75 -3.60 15.52
C LEU A 98 11.27 -4.74 14.64
N LYS A 99 12.02 -5.70 15.20
CA LYS A 99 12.47 -6.89 14.47
C LYS A 99 11.28 -7.71 13.97
N HIS A 100 10.24 -7.89 14.79
CA HIS A 100 9.01 -8.58 14.42
C HIS A 100 8.30 -7.91 13.24
N ALA A 101 8.13 -6.58 13.29
CA ALA A 101 7.54 -5.81 12.20
C ALA A 101 8.41 -5.83 10.93
N THR A 102 9.74 -5.76 11.07
CA THR A 102 10.68 -5.87 9.93
C THR A 102 10.60 -7.25 9.27
N ALA A 103 10.31 -8.30 10.03
CA ALA A 103 10.05 -9.65 9.51
C ALA A 103 8.59 -9.87 9.02
N GLY A 104 7.79 -8.79 8.90
CA GLY A 104 6.45 -8.83 8.31
C GLY A 104 5.31 -9.09 9.29
N GLY A 105 5.59 -9.19 10.60
CA GLY A 105 4.60 -9.42 11.63
C GLY A 105 3.83 -8.16 12.04
N ASN A 106 2.58 -8.33 12.47
CA ASN A 106 1.72 -7.21 12.84
C ASN A 106 1.61 -7.08 14.37
N ILE A 107 1.41 -5.85 14.84
CA ILE A 107 1.37 -5.55 16.27
C ILE A 107 0.20 -4.60 16.56
N LEU A 108 -0.64 -4.97 17.53
CA LEU A 108 -1.66 -4.11 18.10
C LEU A 108 -1.28 -3.77 19.54
N ILE A 109 -1.27 -2.49 19.88
CA ILE A 109 -0.85 -1.99 21.19
C ILE A 109 -2.02 -1.22 21.78
N LEU A 110 -2.52 -1.71 22.92
CA LEU A 110 -3.57 -1.07 23.69
C LEU A 110 -2.94 -0.33 24.87
N LEU A 111 -2.96 1.00 24.82
CA LEU A 111 -2.45 1.85 25.89
C LEU A 111 -3.47 1.93 27.04
N PRO A 112 -3.03 2.19 28.27
CA PRO A 112 -3.94 2.27 29.40
C PRO A 112 -4.98 3.38 29.22
N SER A 113 -6.23 3.10 29.58
CA SER A 113 -7.31 4.09 29.61
C SER A 113 -7.33 4.91 30.90
N SER A 114 -6.79 4.36 31.99
CA SER A 114 -6.65 5.06 33.26
C SER A 114 -5.36 5.89 33.28
N GLN A 115 -5.46 7.10 33.81
CA GLN A 115 -4.33 8.02 34.00
C GLN A 115 -3.37 7.58 35.11
N ASP A 116 -3.81 6.67 35.98
CA ASP A 116 -3.01 6.12 37.07
C ASP A 116 -2.02 5.05 36.60
N ASP A 117 -2.36 4.39 35.50
CA ASP A 117 -1.58 3.31 34.94
C ASP A 117 -0.38 3.86 34.16
N ASN A 118 0.71 3.08 34.12
CA ASN A 118 1.93 3.48 33.42
C ASN A 118 1.97 2.80 32.05
N VAL A 119 2.44 3.51 31.04
CA VAL A 119 2.86 2.87 29.79
C VAL A 119 4.24 2.22 30.03
N PRO A 120 4.43 0.93 29.70
CA PRO A 120 5.73 0.30 29.83
C PRO A 120 6.80 1.01 28.99
N THR A 121 8.02 1.14 29.53
CA THR A 121 9.12 1.86 28.86
C THR A 121 9.40 1.34 27.44
N ALA A 122 9.38 0.02 27.23
CA ALA A 122 9.57 -0.58 25.90
C ALA A 122 8.52 -0.16 24.87
N ILE A 123 7.27 0.11 25.29
CA ILE A 123 6.19 0.57 24.41
C ILE A 123 6.33 2.06 24.12
N ALA A 124 6.70 2.85 25.12
CA ALA A 124 6.98 4.27 24.93
C ALA A 124 8.17 4.51 23.98
N GLU A 125 9.24 3.72 24.12
CA GLU A 125 10.37 3.72 23.19
C GLU A 125 9.98 3.27 21.78
N LEU A 126 9.15 2.23 21.66
CA LEU A 126 8.67 1.78 20.36
C LEU A 126 7.83 2.87 19.67
N ALA A 127 6.95 3.54 20.41
CA ALA A 127 6.13 4.63 19.89
C ALA A 127 6.99 5.76 19.33
N THR A 128 8.00 6.21 20.08
CA THR A 128 8.91 7.28 19.62
C THR A 128 9.76 6.85 18.42
N GLN A 129 10.18 5.59 18.35
CA GLN A 129 10.90 5.03 17.19
C GLN A 129 10.07 5.01 15.90
N VAL A 130 8.73 4.99 16.02
CA VAL A 130 7.81 5.02 14.88
C VAL A 130 7.11 6.38 14.69
N ASP A 131 7.68 7.45 15.26
CA ASP A 131 7.18 8.83 15.19
C ASP A 131 5.76 9.02 15.77
N ILE A 132 5.44 8.29 16.85
CA ILE A 132 4.23 8.49 17.66
C ILE A 132 4.66 8.94 19.06
N PHE A 133 4.19 10.11 19.48
CA PHE A 133 4.49 10.69 20.78
C PHE A 133 3.34 10.44 21.74
N LEU A 134 3.66 9.74 22.83
CA LEU A 134 2.73 9.49 23.92
C LEU A 134 2.77 10.66 24.91
N PRO A 135 1.63 11.04 25.51
CA PRO A 135 1.63 12.05 26.54
C PRO A 135 2.24 11.51 27.85
N PRO A 136 2.68 12.39 28.76
CA PRO A 136 3.14 11.98 30.08
C PRO A 136 2.05 11.27 30.89
N LYS A 137 2.46 10.60 31.98
CA LYS A 137 1.53 10.02 32.94
C LYS A 137 0.61 11.09 33.54
N GLY A 138 -0.66 10.77 33.77
CA GLY A 138 -1.66 11.71 34.31
C GLY A 138 -2.51 12.36 33.22
N PHE A 139 -2.02 12.38 31.98
CA PHE A 139 -2.72 13.03 30.89
C PHE A 139 -3.87 12.17 30.36
N ALA A 140 -5.02 12.80 30.15
CA ALA A 140 -6.15 12.21 29.42
C ALA A 140 -6.74 13.22 28.43
N VAL A 141 -7.46 12.69 27.45
CA VAL A 141 -8.24 13.52 26.53
C VAL A 141 -9.56 13.90 27.19
N VAL A 142 -9.85 15.18 27.23
CA VAL A 142 -11.07 15.75 27.82
C VAL A 142 -11.81 16.58 26.78
N ASN A 143 -13.14 16.53 26.81
CA ASN A 143 -14.00 17.34 25.96
C ASN A 143 -15.28 17.71 26.73
N HIS A 144 -15.52 19.00 26.92
CA HIS A 144 -16.68 19.47 27.67
C HIS A 144 -17.97 19.59 26.83
N PHE A 145 -17.89 19.47 25.50
CA PHE A 145 -19.04 19.70 24.62
C PHE A 145 -19.79 18.42 24.27
N ASP A 146 -19.08 17.31 23.99
CA ASP A 146 -19.67 16.03 23.54
C ASP A 146 -19.49 14.92 24.57
N LEU A 147 -19.99 15.17 25.78
CA LEU A 147 -19.83 14.26 26.91
C LEU A 147 -20.57 12.94 26.70
N ALA A 148 -19.97 11.82 27.09
CA ALA A 148 -20.71 10.55 27.16
C ALA A 148 -21.66 10.52 28.35
N ASP A 149 -21.21 11.04 29.49
CA ASP A 149 -21.96 11.17 30.72
C ASP A 149 -21.90 12.63 31.20
N GLN A 150 -23.05 13.26 31.42
CA GLN A 150 -23.09 14.66 31.89
C GLN A 150 -22.74 14.80 33.38
N ILE A 151 -22.69 13.68 34.10
CA ILE A 151 -22.46 13.65 35.55
C ILE A 151 -20.98 13.38 35.87
N GLU A 152 -20.20 12.86 34.90
CA GLU A 152 -18.79 12.57 35.11
C GLU A 152 -17.99 13.86 35.34
N PRO A 153 -17.39 14.08 36.52
CA PRO A 153 -16.77 15.35 36.88
C PRO A 153 -15.55 15.68 36.01
N ASP A 154 -14.81 14.65 35.60
CA ASP A 154 -13.54 14.79 34.89
C ASP A 154 -13.71 14.90 33.37
N HIS A 155 -14.93 14.68 32.85
CA HIS A 155 -15.26 14.83 31.42
C HIS A 155 -14.30 14.10 30.45
N ASN A 156 -13.73 12.97 30.89
CA ASN A 156 -12.68 12.23 30.18
C ASN A 156 -13.22 11.05 29.34
N THR A 157 -14.51 10.74 29.48
CA THR A 157 -15.20 9.79 28.61
C THR A 157 -15.92 10.53 27.48
N LEU A 158 -15.41 10.35 26.25
CA LEU A 158 -15.82 11.08 25.07
C LEU A 158 -16.76 10.25 24.19
N LEU A 159 -17.72 10.92 23.56
CA LEU A 159 -18.38 10.40 22.36
C LEU A 159 -17.63 10.91 21.13
N VAL A 160 -17.18 9.98 20.30
CA VAL A 160 -16.40 10.27 19.10
C VAL A 160 -17.13 9.73 17.88
N ASP A 161 -17.10 10.48 16.80
CA ASP A 161 -17.66 10.03 15.52
C ASP A 161 -16.82 8.90 14.93
N LEU A 162 -17.45 8.03 14.13
CA LEU A 162 -16.72 7.04 13.34
C LEU A 162 -15.72 7.74 12.40
N PRO A 163 -14.56 7.12 12.11
CA PRO A 163 -13.57 7.69 11.20
C PRO A 163 -14.16 8.06 9.84
N SER A 164 -13.81 9.26 9.38
CA SER A 164 -14.15 9.78 8.07
C SER A 164 -12.88 10.27 7.38
N PHE A 165 -12.73 9.92 6.11
CA PHE A 165 -11.57 10.23 5.28
C PHE A 165 -12.01 10.97 4.01
N PRO A 166 -11.09 11.66 3.32
CA PRO A 166 -11.41 12.29 2.04
C PRO A 166 -11.80 11.24 0.98
N SER A 167 -12.43 11.69 -0.10
CA SER A 167 -13.00 10.83 -1.17
C SER A 167 -11.95 10.02 -1.95
N ASP A 168 -10.69 10.41 -1.87
CA ASP A 168 -9.54 9.70 -2.46
C ASP A 168 -9.05 8.52 -1.61
N THR A 169 -9.60 8.33 -0.41
CA THR A 169 -9.14 7.35 0.58
C THR A 169 -10.24 6.34 0.89
N LYS A 170 -9.99 5.06 0.63
CA LYS A 170 -10.92 3.98 0.97
C LYS A 170 -10.99 3.78 2.50
N ASN A 171 -12.20 3.82 3.05
CA ASN A 171 -12.43 3.70 4.49
C ASN A 171 -12.65 2.22 4.90
N TYR A 172 -11.81 1.71 5.78
CA TYR A 172 -11.91 0.35 6.35
C TYR A 172 -12.44 0.31 7.79
N PHE A 173 -12.71 1.47 8.40
CA PHE A 173 -12.97 1.62 9.84
C PHE A 173 -14.39 2.09 10.17
N ASN A 174 -15.30 1.90 9.22
CA ASN A 174 -16.72 2.16 9.37
C ASN A 174 -17.48 1.08 8.58
N THR A 175 -17.26 -0.20 8.89
CA THR A 175 -17.97 -1.31 8.22
C THR A 175 -19.29 -1.67 8.90
N GLY A 176 -19.53 -1.17 10.12
CA GLY A 176 -20.77 -1.40 10.87
C GLY A 176 -22.04 -0.97 10.11
N GLU A 177 -23.17 -1.59 10.46
CA GLU A 177 -24.47 -1.33 9.83
C GLU A 177 -24.95 0.11 10.08
N ASP A 178 -24.77 0.60 11.31
CA ASP A 178 -25.14 1.96 11.70
C ASP A 178 -23.97 2.93 11.49
N LYS A 179 -24.02 3.68 10.38
CA LYS A 179 -23.04 4.72 10.04
C LYS A 179 -23.13 5.95 10.95
N ALA A 180 -24.21 6.11 11.71
CA ALA A 180 -24.40 7.21 12.65
C ALA A 180 -23.96 6.85 14.08
N ALA A 181 -23.54 5.59 14.31
CA ALA A 181 -23.07 5.14 15.61
C ALA A 181 -21.90 6.00 16.10
N LYS A 182 -21.86 6.21 17.42
CA LYS A 182 -20.76 6.91 18.11
C LYS A 182 -19.89 5.91 18.85
N LEU A 183 -18.62 6.23 18.95
CA LEU A 183 -17.63 5.49 19.71
C LEU A 183 -17.51 6.10 21.11
N LEU A 184 -17.48 5.24 22.11
CA LEU A 184 -17.10 5.62 23.46
C LEU A 184 -15.57 5.54 23.58
N TYR A 185 -14.93 6.64 23.91
CA TYR A 185 -13.48 6.71 24.06
C TYR A 185 -13.09 7.21 25.45
N ARG A 186 -12.11 6.55 26.06
CA ARG A 186 -11.43 7.01 27.27
C ARG A 186 -9.97 6.59 27.20
N GLY A 187 -9.05 7.55 27.37
CA GLY A 187 -7.61 7.28 27.36
C GLY A 187 -6.77 8.50 26.99
N ALA A 188 -5.53 8.22 26.58
CA ALA A 188 -4.53 9.20 26.20
C ALA A 188 -4.71 9.71 24.75
N GLY A 189 -4.28 10.92 24.46
CA GLY A 189 -4.25 11.47 23.10
C GLY A 189 -2.85 11.38 22.51
N LEU A 190 -2.71 10.77 21.35
CA LEU A 190 -1.42 10.57 20.68
C LEU A 190 -1.10 11.77 19.78
N ALA A 191 0.14 12.25 19.81
CA ALA A 191 0.66 13.20 18.83
C ALA A 191 1.47 12.46 17.78
N LEU A 192 1.30 12.82 16.50
CA LEU A 192 1.98 12.16 15.38
C LEU A 192 3.09 13.05 14.83
N GLY A 193 4.21 12.45 14.46
CA GLY A 193 5.30 13.12 13.76
C GLY A 193 5.00 13.37 12.28
N SER A 194 6.00 13.86 11.56
CA SER A 194 5.90 14.20 10.13
C SER A 194 6.14 13.04 9.17
N SER A 195 6.34 11.83 9.70
CA SER A 195 6.61 10.64 8.88
C SER A 195 5.38 10.25 8.03
N PRO A 196 5.55 10.02 6.72
CA PRO A 196 4.44 9.65 5.84
C PRO A 196 3.91 8.23 6.11
N LEU A 197 4.65 7.42 6.90
CA LEU A 197 4.28 6.06 7.25
C LEU A 197 3.24 5.99 8.38
N VAL A 198 3.13 7.08 9.16
CA VAL A 198 2.19 7.19 10.29
C VAL A 198 0.89 7.80 9.79
N GLN A 199 -0.23 7.16 10.10
CA GLN A 199 -1.56 7.59 9.69
C GLN A 199 -2.53 7.55 10.88
N PRO A 200 -3.27 8.65 11.15
CA PRO A 200 -4.33 8.64 12.16
C PRO A 200 -5.55 7.87 11.65
N ILE A 201 -5.99 6.84 12.40
CA ILE A 201 -7.23 6.11 12.12
C ILE A 201 -8.41 6.87 12.72
N LEU A 202 -8.33 7.22 14.01
CA LEU A 202 -9.37 7.95 14.74
C LEU A 202 -8.76 9.22 15.32
N LYS A 203 -9.35 10.37 15.00
CA LYS A 203 -8.92 11.68 15.51
C LYS A 203 -9.82 12.14 16.65
N ALA A 204 -9.27 12.94 17.55
CA ALA A 204 -10.06 13.53 18.62
C ALA A 204 -11.06 14.58 18.06
N PRO A 205 -12.17 14.83 18.77
CA PRO A 205 -13.10 15.92 18.46
C PRO A 205 -12.40 17.30 18.41
N ARG A 206 -12.99 18.25 17.69
CA ARG A 206 -12.39 19.60 17.50
C ARG A 206 -12.11 20.33 18.80
N PHE A 207 -12.93 20.15 19.82
CA PHE A 207 -12.84 20.84 21.10
C PHE A 207 -12.17 20.00 22.21
N ALA A 208 -11.66 18.82 21.85
CA ALA A 208 -10.95 17.97 22.80
C ALA A 208 -9.52 18.46 23.02
N TYR A 209 -8.97 18.29 24.20
CA TYR A 209 -7.56 18.58 24.50
C TYR A 209 -7.00 17.57 25.49
N SER A 210 -5.69 17.38 25.47
CA SER A 210 -4.99 16.44 26.34
C SER A 210 -4.23 17.19 27.42
N TYR A 211 -4.59 16.98 28.68
CA TYR A 211 -3.97 17.63 29.84
C TYR A 211 -3.93 16.69 31.04
N ASP A 212 -3.11 17.01 32.05
CA ASP A 212 -3.06 16.26 33.31
C ASP A 212 -4.29 16.58 34.18
N THR A 213 -5.19 15.61 34.33
CA THR A 213 -6.43 15.87 35.09
C THR A 213 -6.24 15.77 36.61
N LYS A 214 -5.05 15.38 37.10
CA LYS A 214 -4.75 15.36 38.54
C LYS A 214 -4.35 16.73 39.08
N GLU A 215 -3.73 17.54 38.24
CA GLU A 215 -3.33 18.91 38.57
C GLU A 215 -4.33 19.97 38.06
N ALA A 216 -5.52 19.52 37.63
CA ALA A 216 -6.58 20.35 37.04
C ALA A 216 -7.00 21.55 37.91
N SER A 217 -6.86 21.46 39.24
CA SER A 217 -7.19 22.55 40.17
C SER A 217 -6.15 23.66 40.24
N SER A 218 -4.95 23.44 39.70
CA SER A 218 -3.77 24.26 40.00
C SER A 218 -3.23 25.00 38.77
N PHE A 219 -3.54 24.56 37.55
CA PHE A 219 -2.95 25.14 36.34
C PHE A 219 -3.93 25.15 35.16
N ALA A 220 -4.55 26.31 34.94
CA ALA A 220 -5.20 26.65 33.67
C ALA A 220 -4.27 27.53 32.81
N ASP A 221 -2.97 27.23 32.82
CA ASP A 221 -1.99 27.88 31.94
C ASP A 221 -1.79 27.00 30.69
N ASP A 222 -1.74 27.63 29.51
CA ASP A 222 -1.58 26.97 28.20
C ASP A 222 -0.34 26.03 28.12
N GLU A 223 0.65 26.22 29.01
CA GLU A 223 1.90 25.46 29.02
C GLU A 223 1.74 23.97 29.40
N ASN A 224 0.62 23.58 30.01
CA ASN A 224 0.38 22.20 30.46
C ASN A 224 -0.47 21.36 29.50
N VAL A 225 -0.82 21.89 28.33
CA VAL A 225 -1.58 21.16 27.30
C VAL A 225 -0.60 20.41 26.40
N PHE A 226 -0.72 19.08 26.35
CA PHE A 226 0.13 18.24 25.47
C PHE A 226 -0.20 18.49 24.00
N SER A 227 -1.49 18.51 23.65
CA SER A 227 -1.99 18.88 22.34
C SER A 227 -3.52 19.08 22.38
N ALA A 228 -4.09 19.66 21.33
CA ALA A 228 -5.51 20.01 21.28
C ALA A 228 -6.16 19.79 19.90
N GLY A 229 -7.47 19.63 19.88
CA GLY A 229 -8.28 19.47 18.68
C GLY A 229 -7.93 18.26 17.81
N LYS A 230 -8.13 18.41 16.50
CA LYS A 230 -8.02 17.31 15.51
C LYS A 230 -6.60 16.82 15.24
N GLN A 231 -5.57 17.46 15.81
CA GLN A 231 -4.19 16.99 15.69
C GLN A 231 -3.89 15.84 16.66
N LEU A 232 -4.72 15.66 17.70
CA LEU A 232 -4.69 14.48 18.56
C LEU A 232 -5.29 13.27 17.82
N ALA A 233 -4.52 12.19 17.76
CA ALA A 233 -4.99 10.89 17.32
C ALA A 233 -5.36 10.03 18.53
N LEU A 234 -6.55 9.44 18.50
CA LEU A 234 -7.01 8.48 19.51
C LEU A 234 -6.58 7.05 19.13
N VAL A 235 -6.56 6.77 17.83
CA VAL A 235 -6.00 5.55 17.25
C VAL A 235 -5.11 5.96 16.10
N ALA A 236 -3.86 5.49 16.11
CA ALA A 236 -2.88 5.77 15.08
C ALA A 236 -2.22 4.47 14.63
N SER A 237 -1.83 4.41 13.37
CA SER A 237 -1.11 3.25 12.86
C SER A 237 0.08 3.64 12.00
N VAL A 238 1.09 2.79 12.04
CA VAL A 238 2.27 2.84 11.18
C VAL A 238 2.18 1.68 10.19
N GLN A 239 2.39 1.98 8.91
CA GLN A 239 2.62 0.97 7.89
C GLN A 239 4.07 1.03 7.43
N THR A 240 4.83 -0.03 7.71
CA THR A 240 6.24 -0.10 7.33
C THR A 240 6.41 -0.31 5.83
N ARG A 241 7.65 -0.17 5.33
CA ARG A 241 7.96 -0.32 3.89
C ARG A 241 7.71 -1.74 3.35
N ASN A 242 7.83 -2.76 4.20
CA ASN A 242 7.46 -4.16 3.92
C ASN A 242 5.97 -4.44 4.21
N ASN A 243 5.14 -3.41 4.35
CA ASN A 243 3.70 -3.49 4.61
C ASN A 243 3.34 -4.19 5.93
N ALA A 244 4.20 -4.23 6.95
CA ALA A 244 3.81 -4.63 8.30
C ALA A 244 3.03 -3.49 8.99
N ARG A 245 2.10 -3.84 9.87
CA ARG A 245 1.19 -2.88 10.51
C ARG A 245 1.41 -2.86 12.02
N ILE A 246 1.63 -1.67 12.56
CA ILE A 246 1.71 -1.43 14.00
C ILE A 246 0.65 -0.40 14.36
N THR A 247 -0.35 -0.80 15.15
CA THR A 247 -1.46 0.07 15.53
C THR A 247 -1.43 0.35 17.02
N PHE A 248 -1.48 1.63 17.37
CA PHE A 248 -1.60 2.12 18.74
C PHE A 248 -3.01 2.62 18.99
N VAL A 249 -3.64 2.09 20.03
CA VAL A 249 -4.91 2.56 20.57
C VAL A 249 -4.60 3.32 21.85
N GLY A 250 -4.92 4.61 21.90
CA GLY A 250 -4.63 5.51 23.03
C GLY A 250 -5.36 5.17 24.33
N GLY A 251 -6.37 4.29 24.27
CA GLY A 251 -7.09 3.78 25.43
C GLY A 251 -7.70 2.41 25.19
N ALA A 252 -7.31 1.43 26.01
CA ALA A 252 -7.75 0.05 25.90
C ALA A 252 -9.26 -0.12 26.09
N ASP A 253 -9.93 0.74 26.86
CA ASP A 253 -11.38 0.73 27.07
C ASP A 253 -12.15 0.82 25.74
N LEU A 254 -11.56 1.40 24.69
CA LEU A 254 -12.17 1.45 23.36
C LEU A 254 -12.50 0.06 22.79
N LEU A 255 -11.69 -0.96 23.15
CA LEU A 255 -11.83 -2.35 22.72
C LEU A 255 -12.25 -3.30 23.87
N ALA A 256 -12.63 -2.75 25.03
CA ALA A 256 -13.05 -3.54 26.18
C ALA A 256 -14.55 -3.85 26.15
N ASP A 257 -14.93 -4.95 26.80
CA ASP A 257 -16.30 -5.48 26.84
C ASP A 257 -17.31 -4.47 27.44
N GLN A 258 -16.86 -3.67 28.41
CA GLN A 258 -17.66 -2.58 29.00
C GLN A 258 -18.16 -1.60 27.94
N SER A 259 -17.29 -1.21 27.00
CA SER A 259 -17.65 -0.23 25.98
C SER A 259 -18.57 -0.82 24.93
N PHE A 260 -18.51 -2.13 24.66
CA PHE A 260 -19.39 -2.81 23.71
C PHE A 260 -20.84 -2.90 24.17
N THR A 261 -21.06 -2.94 25.50
CA THR A 261 -22.39 -3.08 26.10
C THR A 261 -23.02 -1.74 26.48
N LYS A 262 -22.23 -0.66 26.59
CA LYS A 262 -22.72 0.65 27.02
C LYS A 262 -23.55 1.31 25.91
N VAL A 263 -24.72 1.80 26.31
CA VAL A 263 -25.65 2.55 25.45
C VAL A 263 -25.14 3.98 25.31
N ALA A 264 -24.91 4.44 24.07
CA ALA A 264 -24.61 5.84 23.80
C ALA A 264 -25.87 6.69 24.09
N LYS A 265 -25.71 8.01 24.34
CA LYS A 265 -26.79 8.96 24.68
C LYS A 265 -28.07 8.86 23.84
N THR A 266 -28.04 8.23 22.66
CA THR A 266 -29.15 8.03 21.72
C THR A 266 -29.97 6.73 21.93
N ASN A 267 -29.87 6.03 23.07
CA ASN A 267 -30.50 4.71 23.28
C ASN A 267 -30.04 3.63 22.26
N GLN A 268 -28.92 3.87 21.59
CA GLN A 268 -28.29 2.94 20.64
C GLN A 268 -27.03 2.34 21.27
N MET A 269 -26.73 1.10 20.92
CA MET A 269 -25.45 0.47 21.29
C MET A 269 -24.28 1.26 20.71
N SER A 270 -23.15 1.27 21.42
CA SER A 270 -21.95 1.92 20.92
C SER A 270 -21.43 1.22 19.64
N GLY A 271 -20.78 1.99 18.77
CA GLY A 271 -20.12 1.44 17.57
C GLY A 271 -18.82 0.68 17.87
N ASN A 272 -18.43 0.56 19.15
CA ASN A 272 -17.10 0.11 19.57
C ASN A 272 -16.78 -1.32 19.13
N ARG A 273 -17.72 -2.26 19.18
CA ARG A 273 -17.45 -3.66 18.79
C ARG A 273 -17.16 -3.79 17.29
N ALA A 274 -17.96 -3.11 16.47
CA ALA A 274 -17.74 -3.07 15.02
C ALA A 274 -16.40 -2.38 14.68
N PHE A 275 -16.11 -1.26 15.35
CA PHE A 275 -14.83 -0.56 15.19
C PHE A 275 -13.63 -1.40 15.66
N ALA A 276 -13.74 -2.14 16.76
CA ALA A 276 -12.70 -3.05 17.24
C ALA A 276 -12.42 -4.18 16.22
N LYS A 277 -13.47 -4.72 15.61
CA LYS A 277 -13.35 -5.67 14.48
C LYS A 277 -12.60 -5.01 13.32
N ASP A 278 -12.98 -3.81 12.91
CA ASP A 278 -12.35 -3.12 11.78
C ASP A 278 -10.86 -2.82 12.01
N VAL A 279 -10.52 -2.31 13.19
CA VAL A 279 -9.14 -2.03 13.58
C VAL A 279 -8.31 -3.31 13.59
N THR A 280 -8.80 -4.37 14.24
CA THR A 280 -8.06 -5.65 14.29
C THR A 280 -7.94 -6.30 12.92
N ALA A 281 -9.00 -6.28 12.10
CA ALA A 281 -9.00 -6.81 10.73
C ALA A 281 -7.99 -6.08 9.84
N TRP A 282 -7.94 -4.76 9.95
CA TRP A 282 -6.94 -3.98 9.23
C TRP A 282 -5.53 -4.25 9.78
N THR A 283 -5.30 -4.23 11.10
CA THR A 283 -3.96 -4.47 11.67
C THR A 283 -3.43 -5.86 11.31
N PHE A 284 -4.26 -6.91 11.32
CA PHE A 284 -3.86 -8.29 11.02
C PHE A 284 -4.02 -8.69 9.55
N LYS A 285 -4.12 -7.71 8.64
CA LYS A 285 -4.13 -7.92 7.18
C LYS A 285 -5.26 -8.83 6.68
N GLU A 286 -6.42 -8.76 7.32
CA GLU A 286 -7.66 -9.32 6.78
C GLU A 286 -8.31 -8.35 5.77
N THR A 287 -8.03 -7.04 5.88
CA THR A 287 -8.55 -6.01 4.96
C THR A 287 -7.45 -5.06 4.47
N GLY A 288 -7.71 -4.36 3.36
CA GLY A 288 -6.83 -3.30 2.83
C GLY A 288 -5.48 -3.81 2.33
N VAL A 289 -5.39 -5.07 1.89
CA VAL A 289 -4.19 -5.65 1.29
C VAL A 289 -4.38 -5.76 -0.21
N LEU A 290 -3.51 -5.13 -0.97
CA LEU A 290 -3.46 -5.21 -2.43
C LEU A 290 -2.44 -6.25 -2.86
N ARG A 291 -2.79 -6.99 -3.91
CA ARG A 291 -1.90 -7.91 -4.61
C ARG A 291 -1.86 -7.57 -6.08
N VAL A 292 -0.66 -7.64 -6.65
CA VAL A 292 -0.44 -7.57 -8.09
C VAL A 292 -0.50 -8.99 -8.64
N ASP A 293 -1.53 -9.30 -9.41
CA ASP A 293 -1.74 -10.63 -9.97
C ASP A 293 -0.94 -10.84 -11.27
N GLY A 294 -0.68 -9.76 -12.00
CA GLY A 294 0.02 -9.80 -13.27
C GLY A 294 0.36 -8.40 -13.79
N ILE A 295 1.45 -8.31 -14.55
CA ILE A 295 1.85 -7.11 -15.28
C ILE A 295 2.14 -7.54 -16.72
N GLU A 296 1.53 -6.84 -17.66
CA GLU A 296 1.65 -7.12 -19.08
C GLU A 296 1.87 -5.83 -19.84
N HIS A 297 2.88 -5.81 -20.72
CA HIS A 297 3.13 -4.70 -21.63
C HIS A 297 3.43 -5.23 -23.04
N TRP A 298 2.89 -4.58 -24.06
CA TRP A 298 3.07 -5.01 -25.45
C TRP A 298 2.99 -3.81 -26.40
N GLY A 299 3.50 -4.01 -27.60
CA GLY A 299 3.42 -3.06 -28.70
C GLY A 299 3.20 -3.81 -30.00
N GLU A 300 2.58 -3.16 -30.99
CA GLU A 300 2.32 -3.81 -32.29
C GLU A 300 3.61 -4.26 -33.00
N GLU A 301 4.75 -3.65 -32.65
CA GLU A 301 6.06 -3.96 -33.24
C GLU A 301 6.56 -5.39 -32.99
N PHE A 302 6.10 -6.06 -31.93
CA PHE A 302 6.47 -7.44 -31.63
C PHE A 302 5.62 -8.47 -32.39
N GLY A 303 4.57 -8.03 -33.09
CA GLY A 303 3.58 -8.90 -33.71
C GLY A 303 2.48 -9.33 -32.75
N LYS A 304 1.44 -9.95 -33.31
CA LYS A 304 0.25 -10.36 -32.55
C LYS A 304 0.61 -11.43 -31.53
N GLY A 305 0.24 -11.21 -30.26
CA GLY A 305 0.35 -12.20 -29.19
C GLY A 305 1.69 -12.23 -28.45
N VAL A 306 2.63 -11.34 -28.75
CA VAL A 306 3.86 -11.19 -27.96
C VAL A 306 3.61 -10.19 -26.83
N VAL A 307 3.69 -10.68 -25.61
CA VAL A 307 3.52 -9.91 -24.37
C VAL A 307 4.87 -9.86 -23.65
N ASN A 308 5.14 -8.74 -22.96
CA ASN A 308 6.35 -8.47 -22.21
C ASN A 308 7.62 -8.50 -23.07
N GLY A 309 7.62 -7.73 -24.16
CA GLY A 309 8.81 -7.55 -25.00
C GLY A 309 9.89 -6.68 -24.34
N ASP A 310 11.16 -6.97 -24.65
CA ASP A 310 12.32 -6.31 -24.02
C ASP A 310 12.74 -5.00 -24.70
N VAL A 311 12.49 -4.86 -26.00
CA VAL A 311 13.05 -3.78 -26.84
C VAL A 311 11.96 -3.10 -27.66
N TYR A 312 11.58 -1.91 -27.21
CA TYR A 312 10.62 -1.02 -27.87
C TYR A 312 11.30 -0.03 -28.80
N ARG A 313 10.59 0.51 -29.78
CA ARG A 313 11.08 1.63 -30.61
C ARG A 313 10.62 2.98 -30.08
N ILE A 314 11.41 4.03 -30.31
CA ILE A 314 10.98 5.43 -30.10
C ILE A 314 9.71 5.75 -30.90
N LYS A 315 8.88 6.66 -30.39
CA LYS A 315 7.65 7.15 -31.03
C LYS A 315 6.70 6.03 -31.47
N HIS A 316 6.65 4.91 -30.75
CA HIS A 316 5.76 3.78 -31.02
C HIS A 316 4.66 3.68 -29.97
N ASP A 317 3.48 3.22 -30.35
CA ASP A 317 2.38 2.99 -29.41
C ASP A 317 2.64 1.72 -28.61
N VAL A 318 2.51 1.84 -27.29
CA VAL A 318 2.76 0.78 -26.31
C VAL A 318 1.59 0.76 -25.34
N THR A 319 1.08 -0.43 -25.09
CA THR A 319 0.05 -0.67 -24.09
C THR A 319 0.68 -1.31 -22.87
N PHE A 320 0.38 -0.77 -21.71
CA PHE A 320 0.76 -1.32 -20.41
C PHE A 320 -0.50 -1.66 -19.64
N SER A 321 -0.48 -2.79 -18.93
CA SER A 321 -1.56 -3.21 -18.05
C SER A 321 -1.05 -3.87 -16.77
N ILE A 322 -1.83 -3.73 -15.71
CA ILE A 322 -1.59 -4.31 -14.39
C ILE A 322 -2.90 -4.84 -13.81
N ALA A 323 -2.88 -6.08 -13.32
CA ALA A 323 -4.00 -6.72 -12.66
C ALA A 323 -3.87 -6.57 -11.14
N LEU A 324 -4.88 -5.97 -10.49
CA LEU A 324 -4.91 -5.71 -9.06
C LEU A 324 -6.10 -6.39 -8.40
N SER A 325 -5.83 -7.07 -7.28
CA SER A 325 -6.83 -7.62 -6.37
C SER A 325 -6.63 -7.11 -4.96
N GLU A 326 -7.72 -7.11 -4.18
CA GLU A 326 -7.75 -6.72 -2.79
C GLU A 326 -8.19 -7.90 -1.93
N TYR A 327 -7.56 -8.09 -0.78
CA TYR A 327 -7.95 -9.11 0.17
C TYR A 327 -9.06 -8.59 1.09
N SER A 328 -10.17 -9.33 1.14
CA SER A 328 -11.36 -9.03 1.94
C SER A 328 -11.71 -10.27 2.77
N TYR A 329 -11.19 -10.31 3.99
CA TYR A 329 -11.35 -11.34 5.02
C TYR A 329 -10.90 -12.76 4.64
N ASP A 330 -11.53 -13.39 3.67
CA ASP A 330 -11.31 -14.78 3.30
C ASP A 330 -10.83 -14.96 1.86
N HIS A 331 -11.16 -14.02 0.96
CA HIS A 331 -10.82 -14.13 -0.46
C HIS A 331 -10.26 -12.84 -1.05
N PHE A 332 -9.62 -12.98 -2.21
CA PHE A 332 -9.24 -11.86 -3.05
C PHE A 332 -10.42 -11.47 -3.96
N GLU A 333 -10.77 -10.19 -3.94
CA GLU A 333 -11.77 -9.56 -4.79
C GLU A 333 -11.14 -8.54 -5.75
N PRO A 334 -11.80 -8.18 -6.87
CA PRO A 334 -11.28 -7.18 -7.80
C PRO A 334 -11.11 -5.81 -7.14
N PHE A 335 -9.91 -5.22 -7.24
CA PHE A 335 -9.66 -3.91 -6.66
C PHE A 335 -10.26 -2.78 -7.51
N VAL A 336 -11.07 -1.92 -6.90
CA VAL A 336 -11.61 -0.70 -7.53
C VAL A 336 -11.03 0.51 -6.81
N ALA A 337 -10.29 1.35 -7.55
CA ALA A 337 -9.76 2.59 -7.01
C ALA A 337 -10.91 3.55 -6.60
N PRO A 338 -10.73 4.35 -5.53
CA PRO A 338 -11.68 5.40 -5.14
C PRO A 338 -11.99 6.36 -6.31
N ALA A 339 -13.18 6.98 -6.30
CA ALA A 339 -13.68 7.78 -7.44
C ALA A 339 -12.76 8.96 -7.81
N ASP A 340 -12.14 9.59 -6.81
CA ASP A 340 -11.22 10.74 -6.99
C ASP A 340 -9.75 10.31 -6.96
N ASP A 341 -9.46 9.01 -7.12
CA ASP A 341 -8.11 8.45 -7.17
C ASP A 341 -7.88 7.63 -8.44
N ALA A 342 -6.62 7.50 -8.84
CA ALA A 342 -6.24 6.71 -10.00
C ALA A 342 -4.92 5.98 -9.75
N VAL A 343 -4.85 4.72 -10.19
CA VAL A 343 -3.59 4.02 -10.34
C VAL A 343 -2.85 4.66 -11.51
N GLN A 344 -1.59 5.04 -11.31
CA GLN A 344 -0.80 5.75 -12.33
C GLN A 344 0.39 4.92 -12.78
N LEU A 345 0.66 4.98 -14.08
CA LEU A 345 1.89 4.51 -14.68
C LEU A 345 2.86 5.67 -14.83
N GLU A 346 4.06 5.49 -14.31
CA GLU A 346 5.21 6.33 -14.63
C GLU A 346 6.08 5.62 -15.66
N PHE A 347 6.36 6.28 -16.79
CA PHE A 347 7.38 5.81 -17.75
C PHE A 347 8.61 6.68 -17.58
N THR A 348 9.65 6.12 -16.94
CA THR A 348 10.78 6.89 -16.40
C THR A 348 12.13 6.31 -16.82
N MET A 349 13.17 7.14 -16.84
CA MET A 349 14.56 6.71 -16.98
C MET A 349 15.35 7.10 -15.72
N LEU A 350 15.56 8.41 -15.54
CA LEU A 350 16.01 9.02 -14.29
C LEU A 350 14.82 9.79 -13.66
N ASP A 351 14.22 10.64 -14.49
CA ASP A 351 13.01 11.39 -14.18
C ASP A 351 11.82 10.88 -15.01
N PRO A 352 10.58 10.99 -14.50
CA PRO A 352 9.40 10.52 -15.21
C PRO A 352 9.14 11.38 -16.46
N TYR A 353 9.20 10.75 -17.63
CA TYR A 353 8.83 11.38 -18.90
C TYR A 353 7.31 11.47 -19.04
N TYR A 354 6.62 10.40 -18.62
CA TYR A 354 5.17 10.34 -18.61
C TYR A 354 4.66 9.91 -17.24
N ARG A 355 3.56 10.52 -16.82
CA ARG A 355 2.70 10.08 -15.73
C ARG A 355 1.28 10.01 -16.26
N ILE A 356 0.75 8.79 -16.36
CA ILE A 356 -0.52 8.54 -17.05
C ILE A 356 -1.43 7.75 -16.11
N PRO A 357 -2.68 8.21 -15.87
CA PRO A 357 -3.65 7.40 -15.14
C PRO A 357 -4.02 6.16 -15.95
N LEU A 358 -4.17 5.03 -15.27
CA LEU A 358 -4.65 3.78 -15.85
C LEU A 358 -6.17 3.70 -15.72
N SER A 359 -6.85 3.28 -16.78
CA SER A 359 -8.29 3.04 -16.76
C SER A 359 -8.59 1.55 -16.64
N ALA A 360 -9.71 1.21 -16.01
CA ALA A 360 -10.17 -0.18 -15.95
C ALA A 360 -10.44 -0.69 -17.38
N SER A 361 -9.84 -1.83 -17.73
CA SER A 361 -9.96 -2.43 -19.06
C SER A 361 -11.23 -3.28 -19.16
N SER A 362 -12.05 -3.04 -20.19
CA SER A 362 -13.25 -3.83 -20.49
C SER A 362 -12.97 -5.18 -21.16
N SER A 363 -11.75 -5.37 -21.68
CA SER A 363 -11.30 -6.61 -22.34
C SER A 363 -9.80 -6.78 -22.14
N PRO A 364 -9.36 -7.30 -20.98
CA PRO A 364 -7.93 -7.55 -20.73
C PRO A 364 -7.39 -8.66 -21.64
N LEU A 365 -6.09 -8.62 -21.95
CA LEU A 365 -5.41 -9.70 -22.67
C LEU A 365 -5.43 -11.00 -21.87
N THR A 366 -4.98 -10.93 -20.61
CA THR A 366 -5.09 -12.02 -19.64
C THR A 366 -6.20 -11.74 -18.65
N GLN A 367 -7.21 -12.61 -18.65
CA GLN A 367 -8.30 -12.54 -17.70
C GLN A 367 -7.89 -13.21 -16.38
N HIS A 368 -7.76 -12.40 -15.35
CA HIS A 368 -7.59 -12.84 -13.98
C HIS A 368 -8.96 -12.79 -13.28
N LYS A 369 -9.51 -13.95 -12.91
CA LYS A 369 -10.92 -14.10 -12.47
C LYS A 369 -11.32 -13.20 -11.29
N ASN A 370 -10.38 -12.86 -10.40
CA ASN A 370 -10.65 -12.13 -9.16
C ASN A 370 -9.88 -10.80 -9.08
N SER A 371 -9.59 -10.16 -10.22
CA SER A 371 -8.82 -8.92 -10.23
C SER A 371 -9.38 -7.93 -11.25
N THR A 372 -9.15 -6.65 -11.03
CA THR A 372 -9.41 -5.59 -12.01
C THR A 372 -8.12 -5.31 -12.78
N THR A 373 -8.17 -5.42 -14.11
CA THR A 373 -7.06 -5.04 -14.96
C THR A 373 -7.14 -3.57 -15.31
N TYR A 374 -6.13 -2.80 -14.94
CA TYR A 374 -5.95 -1.40 -15.29
C TYR A 374 -4.97 -1.29 -16.46
N SER A 375 -5.31 -0.52 -17.49
CA SER A 375 -4.53 -0.43 -18.72
C SER A 375 -4.43 1.01 -19.23
N THR A 376 -3.38 1.29 -19.99
CA THR A 376 -3.26 2.53 -20.77
C THR A 376 -2.42 2.27 -22.02
N THR A 377 -2.69 3.04 -23.07
CA THR A 377 -1.90 3.03 -24.30
C THR A 377 -1.30 4.41 -24.50
N PHE A 378 0.00 4.48 -24.70
CA PHE A 378 0.72 5.73 -24.90
C PHE A 378 1.86 5.55 -25.90
N LYS A 379 2.40 6.67 -26.38
CA LYS A 379 3.49 6.67 -27.35
C LYS A 379 4.82 6.84 -26.64
N THR A 380 5.80 5.99 -26.95
CA THR A 380 7.16 6.11 -26.37
C THR A 380 7.81 7.44 -26.76
N PRO A 381 8.66 8.01 -25.88
CA PRO A 381 9.29 9.30 -26.13
C PRO A 381 10.32 9.23 -27.27
N ASP A 382 10.76 10.39 -27.73
CA ASP A 382 11.81 10.54 -28.75
C ASP A 382 13.24 10.40 -28.20
N GLN A 383 13.36 9.90 -26.97
CA GLN A 383 14.62 9.61 -26.32
C GLN A 383 14.77 8.09 -26.26
N HIS A 384 15.92 7.58 -26.67
CA HIS A 384 16.26 6.17 -26.57
C HIS A 384 17.10 5.93 -25.31
N GLY A 385 17.06 4.69 -24.79
CA GLY A 385 17.72 4.31 -23.55
C GLY A 385 16.96 3.22 -22.81
N VAL A 386 17.35 2.97 -21.56
CA VAL A 386 16.63 2.04 -20.69
C VAL A 386 15.56 2.82 -19.92
N PHE A 387 14.30 2.50 -20.20
CA PHE A 387 13.16 3.05 -19.48
C PHE A 387 12.63 2.02 -18.49
N THR A 388 11.85 2.47 -17.52
CA THR A 388 11.16 1.65 -16.54
C THR A 388 9.68 2.00 -16.54
N PHE A 389 8.83 1.01 -16.75
CA PHE A 389 7.44 1.08 -16.32
C PHE A 389 7.42 0.97 -14.81
N ALA A 390 6.97 2.01 -14.13
CA ALA A 390 6.86 2.03 -12.68
C ALA A 390 5.41 2.32 -12.28
N VAL A 391 4.85 1.46 -11.45
CA VAL A 391 3.56 1.68 -10.79
C VAL A 391 3.82 1.83 -9.30
N ASN A 392 3.60 3.03 -8.77
CA ASN A 392 3.84 3.36 -7.37
C ASN A 392 2.53 3.82 -6.73
N TYR A 393 1.76 2.85 -6.23
CA TYR A 393 0.47 3.09 -5.60
C TYR A 393 0.60 2.95 -4.08
N LYS A 394 0.65 4.10 -3.41
CA LYS A 394 0.77 4.23 -1.96
C LYS A 394 -0.35 5.13 -1.48
N ARG A 395 -1.31 4.56 -0.76
CA ARG A 395 -2.45 5.28 -0.19
C ARG A 395 -2.60 4.91 1.28
N PRO A 396 -3.12 5.81 2.12
CA PRO A 396 -3.43 5.47 3.51
C PRO A 396 -4.29 4.20 3.59
N PHE A 397 -3.98 3.34 4.55
CA PHE A 397 -4.71 2.10 4.85
C PHE A 397 -4.69 1.01 3.76
N LEU A 398 -4.03 1.23 2.63
CA LEU A 398 -3.80 0.23 1.61
C LEU A 398 -2.34 -0.23 1.65
N SER A 399 -2.09 -1.52 1.41
CA SER A 399 -0.70 -2.00 1.27
C SER A 399 -0.01 -1.29 0.11
N ASN A 400 1.25 -0.92 0.29
CA ASN A 400 2.03 -0.24 -0.73
C ASN A 400 2.31 -1.20 -1.90
N VAL A 401 1.95 -0.77 -3.10
CA VAL A 401 2.29 -1.46 -4.36
C VAL A 401 3.36 -0.64 -5.07
N HIS A 402 4.51 -1.25 -5.34
CA HIS A 402 5.62 -0.60 -6.02
C HIS A 402 6.29 -1.58 -6.97
N GLU A 403 5.83 -1.56 -8.22
CA GLU A 403 6.27 -2.47 -9.27
C GLU A 403 7.11 -1.72 -10.29
N LYS A 404 8.20 -2.36 -10.74
CA LYS A 404 9.12 -1.83 -11.74
C LYS A 404 9.43 -2.90 -12.79
N ARG A 405 9.34 -2.51 -14.07
CA ARG A 405 9.75 -3.33 -15.22
C ARG A 405 10.61 -2.48 -16.14
N ALA A 406 11.90 -2.83 -16.22
CA ALA A 406 12.85 -2.14 -17.09
C ALA A 406 12.75 -2.69 -18.51
N VAL A 407 12.72 -1.80 -19.49
CA VAL A 407 12.65 -2.11 -20.91
C VAL A 407 13.58 -1.18 -21.68
N THR A 408 14.07 -1.65 -22.82
CA THR A 408 14.93 -0.83 -23.69
C THR A 408 14.07 -0.14 -24.73
N VAL A 409 14.25 1.17 -24.91
CA VAL A 409 13.70 1.92 -26.04
C VAL A 409 14.85 2.21 -27.00
N ARG A 410 14.83 1.62 -28.20
CA ARG A 410 15.84 1.81 -29.25
C ARG A 410 15.43 2.91 -30.24
N HIS A 411 16.42 3.49 -30.89
CA HIS A 411 16.22 4.35 -32.04
C HIS A 411 15.74 3.58 -33.28
N PHE A 412 15.34 4.30 -34.33
CA PHE A 412 15.03 3.71 -35.64
C PHE A 412 16.23 2.93 -36.19
N ALA A 413 15.97 1.74 -36.69
CA ALA A 413 16.91 0.99 -37.49
C ALA A 413 17.01 1.62 -38.90
N HIS A 414 18.15 1.42 -39.57
CA HIS A 414 18.43 2.00 -40.88
C HIS A 414 17.40 1.66 -41.97
N ASN A 415 16.65 0.57 -41.81
CA ASN A 415 15.62 0.09 -42.72
C ASN A 415 14.21 0.58 -42.38
N GLU A 416 14.02 1.25 -41.25
CA GLU A 416 12.70 1.74 -40.79
C GLU A 416 12.42 3.19 -41.19
N TRP A 417 13.42 3.92 -41.68
CA TRP A 417 13.23 5.27 -42.17
C TRP A 417 12.42 5.29 -43.47
N THR A 418 11.55 6.29 -43.60
CA THR A 418 10.85 6.58 -44.85
C THR A 418 11.87 6.70 -45.98
N ARG A 419 11.76 5.81 -46.96
CA ARG A 419 12.67 5.78 -48.13
C ARG A 419 12.45 7.01 -49.01
N SER A 420 13.44 7.31 -49.85
CA SER A 420 13.43 8.49 -50.73
C SER A 420 12.12 8.64 -51.49
N TRP A 421 11.61 7.58 -52.13
CA TRP A 421 10.34 7.62 -52.88
C TRP A 421 9.10 8.06 -52.07
N GLY A 422 9.10 7.89 -50.74
CA GLY A 422 8.03 8.36 -49.85
C GLY A 422 8.16 9.83 -49.43
N ILE A 423 9.29 10.47 -49.73
CA ILE A 423 9.58 11.86 -49.39
C ILE A 423 9.34 12.72 -50.63
N SER A 424 8.28 13.54 -50.61
CA SER A 424 7.89 14.40 -51.75
C SER A 424 9.05 15.30 -52.23
N GLY A 425 9.84 15.85 -51.31
CA GLY A 425 11.01 16.68 -51.63
C GLY A 425 12.19 15.94 -52.26
N SER A 426 12.21 14.60 -52.27
CA SER A 426 13.29 13.83 -52.88
C SER A 426 13.11 13.59 -54.38
N TRP A 427 11.88 13.76 -54.89
CA TRP A 427 11.52 13.44 -56.27
C TRP A 427 12.36 14.16 -57.33
N PRO A 428 12.75 15.45 -57.18
CA PRO A 428 13.66 16.09 -58.13
C PRO A 428 15.00 15.38 -58.26
N TRP A 429 15.54 14.85 -57.16
CA TRP A 429 16.82 14.10 -57.16
C TRP A 429 16.68 12.74 -57.83
N ILE A 430 15.59 12.02 -57.52
CA ILE A 430 15.29 10.73 -58.16
C ILE A 430 15.10 10.92 -59.66
N ALA A 431 14.33 11.93 -60.06
CA ALA A 431 14.13 12.27 -61.47
C ALA A 431 15.45 12.67 -62.15
N GLY A 432 16.29 13.46 -61.50
CA GLY A 432 17.62 13.84 -62.00
C GLY A 432 18.51 12.63 -62.30
N ILE A 433 18.54 11.63 -61.42
CA ILE A 433 19.27 10.37 -61.67
C ILE A 433 18.73 9.68 -62.92
N TRP A 434 17.42 9.56 -63.05
CA TRP A 434 16.82 8.93 -64.24
C TRP A 434 17.08 9.71 -65.53
N VAL A 435 17.10 11.05 -65.48
CA VAL A 435 17.48 11.88 -66.63
C VAL A 435 18.92 11.61 -67.04
N VAL A 436 19.86 11.48 -66.09
CA VAL A 436 21.26 11.13 -66.39
C VAL A 436 21.37 9.73 -66.97
N VAL A 437 20.66 8.74 -66.42
CA VAL A 437 20.66 7.36 -66.93
C VAL A 437 20.12 7.31 -68.37
N VAL A 438 18.97 7.94 -68.63
CA VAL A 438 18.37 7.99 -69.96
C VAL A 438 19.25 8.78 -70.92
N GLY A 439 19.80 9.92 -70.48
CA GLY A 439 20.73 10.73 -71.26
C GLY A 439 22.01 9.99 -71.64
N TRP A 440 22.57 9.20 -70.71
CA TRP A 440 23.74 8.37 -70.96
C TRP A 440 23.44 7.24 -71.95
N ILE A 441 22.31 6.53 -71.79
CA ILE A 441 21.89 5.49 -72.75
C ILE A 441 21.68 6.11 -74.14
N GLY A 442 21.03 7.27 -74.21
CA GLY A 442 20.84 8.02 -75.46
C GLY A 442 22.17 8.45 -76.09
N PHE A 443 23.11 8.95 -75.28
CA PHE A 443 24.45 9.30 -75.72
C PHE A 443 25.20 8.10 -76.29
N VAL A 444 25.22 6.95 -75.58
CA VAL A 444 25.87 5.72 -76.05
C VAL A 444 25.25 5.25 -77.37
N GLY A 445 23.92 5.30 -77.49
CA GLY A 445 23.22 4.97 -78.73
C GLY A 445 23.62 5.89 -79.89
N LEU A 446 23.61 7.21 -79.68
CA LEU A 446 24.04 8.17 -80.70
C LEU A 446 25.52 8.02 -81.06
N TRP A 447 26.38 7.81 -80.06
CA TRP A 447 27.81 7.63 -80.25
C TRP A 447 28.13 6.42 -81.14
N LEU A 448 27.44 5.28 -80.93
CA LEU A 448 27.65 4.07 -81.71
C LEU A 448 27.16 4.18 -83.17
N TRP A 449 26.07 4.93 -83.42
CA TRP A 449 25.49 5.06 -84.76
C TRP A 449 25.85 6.37 -85.50
N SER A 450 26.60 7.27 -84.86
CA SER A 450 27.09 8.48 -85.50
C SER A 450 28.26 8.15 -86.43
N LYS A 451 28.14 8.51 -87.71
CA LYS A 451 29.22 8.35 -88.71
C LYS A 451 30.31 9.41 -88.45
N PRO A 452 31.59 9.03 -88.25
CA PRO A 452 32.65 10.01 -88.06
C PRO A 452 32.83 10.86 -89.31
N ILE A 453 32.89 12.18 -89.12
CA ILE A 453 33.25 13.12 -90.19
C ILE A 453 34.76 12.97 -90.41
N VAL A 454 35.14 12.30 -91.51
CA VAL A 454 36.53 12.28 -91.95
C VAL A 454 36.86 13.69 -92.43
N ALA A 455 37.74 14.40 -91.72
CA ALA A 455 38.24 15.69 -92.19
C ALA A 455 38.99 15.47 -93.51
N GLU A 456 38.44 15.97 -94.62
CA GLU A 456 39.13 15.96 -95.91
C GLU A 456 40.46 16.70 -95.81
N GLY A 457 41.51 16.05 -96.30
CA GLY A 457 42.90 16.38 -96.01
C GLY A 457 43.31 17.81 -96.37
N LYS A 458 44.16 18.39 -95.53
CA LYS A 458 45.00 19.54 -95.91
C LYS A 458 45.82 19.16 -97.14
N ALA A 459 45.48 19.72 -98.29
CA ALA A 459 46.30 19.64 -99.50
C ALA A 459 47.70 20.23 -99.21
N LYS A 460 48.74 19.41 -99.37
CA LYS A 460 50.13 19.84 -99.39
C LYS A 460 50.34 20.78 -100.59
N LYS A 461 50.61 22.07 -100.35
CA LYS A 461 51.24 22.93 -101.35
C LYS A 461 52.74 22.60 -101.40
N LYS A 462 53.20 22.08 -102.55
CA LYS A 462 54.61 22.11 -102.99
C LYS A 462 54.70 23.08 -104.16
N GLN A 463 55.20 24.28 -103.92
CA GLN A 463 56.38 24.86 -104.57
C GLN A 463 56.71 26.18 -103.87
#